data_AF-A0A0P0D4V1-F1
#
_entry.id   AF-A0A0P0D4V1-F1
#
_cell.length_a   1.000
_cell.length_b   1.000
_cell.length_c   1.000
_cell.angle_alpha   90.00
_cell.angle_beta   90.00
_cell.angle_gamma   90.00
#
_symmetry.space_group_name_H-M   'P 1'
#
loop_
_entity.id
_entity.type
_entity.pdbx_description
1 polymer ?
#
loop_
_entity_poly.entity_id
_entity_poly.type
_entity_poly.pdbx_seq_one_letter_code
_entity_poly.pdbx_strand_id
1 'polypeptide(L)'
;MDKEFEILNNLSPAQRAELEKDMQQLYVQCFKQTKGQIEKLKDVTVNIRLQDEVFLKVTFEFDRAIGEQGTGRITALSKYPNKLAYEAAVNAEKNMN
;
A
#
# COMPACT_ATOMS: atom_id res chain seq x y z
N MET A 1 8.21 9.94 15.31
CA MET A 1 8.00 9.09 14.12
C MET A 1 7.58 7.74 14.63
N ASP A 2 6.41 7.27 14.22
CA ASP A 2 5.86 5.98 14.66
C ASP A 2 6.75 4.85 14.16
N LYS A 3 7.11 3.92 15.05
CA LYS A 3 7.99 2.76 14.78
C LYS A 3 7.56 1.96 13.55
N GLU A 4 6.27 2.01 13.23
CA GLU A 4 5.65 1.35 12.09
C GLU A 4 6.26 1.80 10.76
N PHE A 5 6.59 3.08 10.60
CA PHE A 5 7.23 3.61 9.39
C PHE A 5 8.73 3.31 9.30
N GLU A 6 9.38 2.87 10.38
CA GLU A 6 10.80 2.47 10.34
C GLU A 6 11.03 1.27 9.41
N ILE A 7 10.01 0.43 9.20
CA ILE A 7 10.08 -0.67 8.23
C ILE A 7 10.39 -0.15 6.82
N LEU A 8 9.84 0.99 6.42
CA LEU A 8 10.10 1.59 5.10
C LEU A 8 11.56 2.02 4.94
N ASN A 9 12.18 2.50 6.03
CA ASN A 9 13.59 2.87 6.05
C ASN A 9 14.53 1.64 6.04
N ASN A 10 14.04 0.49 6.48
CA ASN A 10 14.78 -0.77 6.51
C ASN A 10 14.58 -1.65 5.27
N LEU A 11 13.78 -1.20 4.29
CA LEU A 11 13.62 -1.91 3.03
C LEU A 11 14.92 -1.88 2.22
N SER A 12 15.24 -3.00 1.56
CA SER A 12 16.31 -3.00 0.58
C SER A 12 15.95 -2.09 -0.61
N PRO A 13 16.94 -1.59 -1.37
CA PRO A 13 16.66 -0.78 -2.57
C PRO A 13 15.71 -1.48 -3.55
N ALA A 14 15.81 -2.81 -3.67
CA ALA A 14 14.95 -3.59 -4.54
C ALA A 14 13.51 -3.69 -4.01
N GLN A 15 13.34 -3.90 -2.70
CA GLN A 15 12.03 -3.90 -2.04
C GLN A 15 11.36 -2.52 -2.11
N ARG A 16 12.15 -1.45 -1.98
CA ARG A 16 11.64 -0.07 -2.11
C ARG A 16 11.17 0.23 -3.53
N ALA A 17 11.94 -0.17 -4.55
CA ALA A 17 11.54 0.00 -5.94
C ALA A 17 10.27 -0.79 -6.28
N GLU A 18 10.11 -2.00 -5.73
CA GLU A 18 8.90 -2.81 -5.85
C GLU A 18 7.71 -2.11 -5.18
N LEU A 19 7.88 -1.61 -3.95
CA LEU A 19 6.86 -0.86 -3.23
C LEU A 19 6.40 0.38 -4.01
N GLU A 20 7.34 1.19 -4.50
CA GLU A 20 7.04 2.40 -5.27
C GLU A 20 6.28 2.08 -6.56
N LYS A 21 6.66 1.00 -7.26
CA LYS A 21 5.97 0.52 -8.45
C LYS A 21 4.55 0.04 -8.13
N ASP A 22 4.37 -0.74 -7.08
CA ASP A 22 3.07 -1.25 -6.65
C ASP A 22 2.14 -0.10 -6.25
N MET A 23 2.66 0.90 -5.53
CA MET A 23 1.92 2.12 -5.17
C MET A 23 1.47 2.91 -6.40
N GLN A 24 2.35 3.09 -7.39
CA GLN A 24 2.00 3.78 -8.63
C GLN A 24 0.92 3.01 -9.42
N GLN A 25 1.02 1.68 -9.48
CA GLN A 25 0.00 0.86 -10.13
C GLN A 25 -1.35 0.96 -9.41
N LEU A 26 -1.35 0.94 -8.08
CA LEU A 26 -2.55 1.11 -7.27
C LEU A 26 -3.20 2.47 -7.53
N TYR A 27 -2.41 3.54 -7.58
CA TYR A 27 -2.92 4.88 -7.92
C TYR A 27 -3.61 4.89 -9.28
N VAL A 28 -2.98 4.32 -10.31
CA VAL A 28 -3.56 4.25 -11.67
C VAL A 28 -4.87 3.45 -11.66
N GLN A 29 -4.94 2.35 -10.90
CA GLN A 29 -6.16 1.56 -10.76
C GLN A 29 -7.27 2.36 -10.06
N CYS A 30 -6.97 2.98 -8.92
CA CYS A 30 -7.90 3.83 -8.17
C CYS A 30 -8.40 5.01 -9.01
N PHE A 31 -7.50 5.67 -9.74
CA PHE A 31 -7.83 6.77 -10.65
C PHE A 31 -8.79 6.31 -11.76
N LYS A 32 -8.54 5.15 -12.37
CA LYS A 32 -9.43 4.57 -13.39
C LYS A 32 -10.80 4.20 -12.81
N GLN A 33 -10.83 3.52 -11.66
CA GLN A 33 -12.08 3.11 -11.00
C GLN A 33 -12.94 4.31 -10.59
N THR A 34 -12.31 5.37 -10.08
CA THR A 34 -12.99 6.61 -9.67
C THR A 34 -13.27 7.58 -10.82
N LYS A 35 -12.92 7.22 -12.07
CA LYS A 35 -13.02 8.10 -13.24
C LYS A 35 -12.34 9.46 -13.03
N GLY A 36 -11.20 9.45 -12.34
CA GLY A 36 -10.40 10.63 -12.02
C GLY A 36 -10.83 11.40 -10.77
N GLN A 37 -11.85 10.94 -10.04
CA GLN A 37 -12.30 11.53 -8.77
C GLN A 37 -11.66 10.82 -7.57
N ILE A 38 -10.33 10.74 -7.58
CA ILE A 38 -9.57 9.99 -6.56
C ILE A 38 -9.71 10.60 -5.16
N GLU A 39 -10.02 11.88 -5.08
CA GLU A 39 -10.33 12.61 -3.84
C GLU A 39 -11.53 12.04 -3.05
N LYS A 40 -12.34 11.18 -3.68
CA LYS A 40 -13.44 10.45 -3.01
C LYS A 40 -12.95 9.22 -2.25
N LEU A 41 -11.75 8.72 -2.54
CA LEU A 41 -11.12 7.63 -1.82
C LEU A 41 -10.35 8.22 -0.65
N LYS A 42 -10.99 8.22 0.53
CA LYS A 42 -10.38 8.73 1.78
C LYS A 42 -9.19 7.88 2.20
N ASP A 43 -9.41 6.58 2.37
CA ASP A 43 -8.38 5.63 2.76
C ASP A 43 -8.47 4.39 1.89
N VAL A 44 -7.37 4.03 1.26
CA VAL A 44 -7.23 2.79 0.49
C VAL A 44 -6.24 1.89 1.19
N THR A 45 -6.75 0.82 1.79
CA THR A 45 -5.93 -0.20 2.43
C THR A 45 -5.67 -1.35 1.47
N VAL A 46 -4.40 -1.73 1.31
CA VAL A 46 -3.98 -2.87 0.50
C VAL A 46 -2.92 -3.70 1.22
N ASN A 47 -2.89 -4.98 0.88
CA ASN A 47 -1.81 -5.87 1.28
C ASN A 47 -0.75 -5.89 0.19
N ILE A 48 0.50 -5.63 0.58
CA ILE A 48 1.66 -5.59 -0.31
C ILE A 48 2.65 -6.67 0.13
N ARG A 49 3.18 -7.40 -0.83
CA ARG A 49 4.21 -8.42 -0.63
C ARG A 49 5.44 -8.01 -1.42
N LEU A 50 6.51 -7.68 -0.72
CA LEU A 50 7.80 -7.28 -1.30
C LEU A 50 8.76 -8.47 -1.25
N GLN A 51 9.21 -8.91 -2.43
CA GLN A 51 10.16 -10.02 -2.62
C GLN A 51 9.82 -11.35 -1.90
N ASP A 52 8.56 -11.58 -1.50
CA ASP A 52 8.14 -12.74 -0.66
C ASP A 52 8.83 -12.79 0.72
N GLU A 53 9.43 -11.70 1.16
CA GLU A 53 10.15 -11.59 2.43
C GLU A 53 9.48 -10.60 3.38
N VAL A 54 8.95 -9.50 2.83
CA VAL A 54 8.32 -8.44 3.61
C VAL A 54 6.85 -8.36 3.21
N PHE A 55 5.98 -8.55 4.20
CA PHE A 55 4.55 -8.59 4.01
C PHE A 55 3.92 -7.44 4.79
N LEU A 56 3.27 -6.52 4.09
CA LEU A 56 2.77 -5.27 4.64
C LEU A 56 1.28 -5.12 4.38
N LYS A 57 0.57 -4.46 5.30
CA LYS A 57 -0.74 -3.88 5.10
C LYS A 57 -0.57 -2.38 5.15
N VAL A 58 -0.81 -1.72 4.03
CA VAL A 58 -0.54 -0.31 3.85
C VAL A 58 -1.84 0.41 3.54
N THR A 59 -2.10 1.50 4.27
CA THR A 59 -3.22 2.40 4.00
C THR A 59 -2.69 3.69 3.43
N PHE A 60 -3.27 4.09 2.31
CA PHE A 60 -2.90 5.28 1.57
C PHE A 60 -4.07 6.26 1.49
N GLU A 61 -3.77 7.53 1.71
CA GLU A 61 -4.65 8.64 1.40
C GLU A 61 -4.20 9.28 0.09
N PHE A 62 -5.11 9.36 -0.88
CA PHE A 62 -4.83 9.97 -2.16
C PHE A 62 -5.26 11.44 -2.16
N ASP A 63 -4.36 12.31 -1.71
CA ASP A 63 -4.56 13.75 -1.78
C ASP A 63 -4.00 14.31 -3.09
N ARG A 64 -4.85 15.02 -3.83
CA ARG A 64 -4.52 15.71 -5.08
C ARG A 64 -3.48 16.82 -4.89
N ALA A 65 -3.36 17.36 -3.67
CA ALA A 65 -2.38 18.37 -3.30
C ALA A 65 -1.00 17.78 -2.93
N ILE A 66 -0.91 16.47 -2.68
CA ILE A 66 0.30 15.82 -2.12
C ILE A 66 1.17 15.14 -3.20
N GLY A 67 0.82 15.15 -4.49
CA GLY A 67 1.77 14.61 -5.48
C GLY A 67 1.51 14.86 -6.95
N GLU A 68 2.53 15.42 -7.64
CA GLU A 68 2.69 15.44 -9.10
C GLU A 68 3.01 14.06 -9.71
N GLN A 69 3.20 13.02 -8.90
CA GLN A 69 3.65 11.69 -9.36
C GLN A 69 2.72 10.51 -9.01
N GLY A 70 1.50 10.77 -8.52
CA GLY A 70 0.52 9.70 -8.28
C GLY A 70 0.92 8.71 -7.19
N THR A 71 1.66 9.16 -6.17
CA THR A 71 1.91 8.38 -4.96
C THR A 71 1.09 8.98 -3.82
N GLY A 72 0.13 8.21 -3.32
CA GLY A 72 -0.65 8.59 -2.13
C GLY A 72 0.25 8.66 -0.88
N ARG A 73 -0.20 9.37 0.15
CA ARG A 73 0.48 9.41 1.44
C ARG A 73 0.14 8.14 2.23
N ILE A 74 1.14 7.44 2.74
CA ILE A 74 0.90 6.34 3.68
C ILE A 74 0.39 6.93 5.00
N THR A 75 -0.85 6.61 5.37
CA THR A 75 -1.49 7.03 6.62
C THR A 75 -1.41 5.97 7.71
N ALA A 76 -1.35 4.69 7.32
CA ALA A 76 -1.10 3.58 8.24
C ALA A 76 -0.26 2.49 7.58
N LEU A 77 0.59 1.84 8.36
CA LEU A 77 1.44 0.75 7.92
C LEU A 77 1.50 -0.31 9.01
N SER A 78 1.22 -1.54 8.65
CA SER A 78 1.38 -2.70 9.52
C SER A 78 2.17 -3.78 8.80
N LYS A 79 3.00 -4.52 9.53
CA LYS A 79 3.78 -5.64 8.99
C LYS A 79 3.22 -6.95 9.51
N TYR A 80 2.99 -7.88 8.59
CA TYR A 80 2.68 -9.25 8.95
C TYR A 80 3.93 -9.99 9.40
N PRO A 81 3.81 -10.89 10.40
CA PRO A 81 4.95 -11.62 10.93
C PRO A 81 5.54 -12.61 9.92
N ASN A 82 4.72 -13.12 8.99
CA ASN A 82 5.12 -14.10 7.98
C ASN A 82 4.11 -14.19 6.83
N LYS A 83 4.46 -14.98 5.81
CA LYS A 83 3.65 -15.25 4.62
C LYS A 83 2.27 -15.84 4.94
N LEU A 84 2.19 -16.77 5.91
CA LEU A 84 0.92 -17.41 6.26
C LEU A 84 -0.09 -16.41 6.82
N ALA A 85 0.37 -15.50 7.69
CA ALA A 85 -0.48 -14.44 8.25
C ALA A 85 -0.94 -13.46 7.15
N TYR A 86 -0.07 -13.14 6.20
CA TYR A 86 -0.39 -12.31 5.05
C TYR A 86 -1.44 -12.98 4.15
N GLU A 87 -1.21 -14.23 3.74
CA GLU A 87 -2.13 -14.97 2.86
C GLU A 87 -3.49 -15.17 3.52
N ALA A 88 -3.52 -15.45 4.83
CA ALA A 88 -4.75 -15.53 5.60
C ALA A 88 -5.53 -14.21 5.57
N ALA A 89 -4.86 -13.07 5.74
CA ALA A 89 -5.49 -11.75 5.69
C ALA A 89 -6.03 -11.42 4.28
N VAL A 90 -5.22 -11.65 3.24
CA VAL A 90 -5.63 -11.45 1.84
C VAL A 90 -6.85 -12.31 1.49
N ASN A 91 -6.86 -13.58 1.92
CA ASN A 91 -7.98 -14.48 1.65
C ASN A 91 -9.23 -14.10 2.44
N ALA A 92 -9.07 -13.67 3.69
CA ALA A 92 -10.19 -13.18 4.50
C ALA A 92 -10.85 -11.96 3.85
N GLU A 93 -10.05 -11.00 3.36
CA GLU A 93 -10.56 -9.80 2.69
C GLU A 93 -11.23 -10.11 1.34
N LYS A 94 -10.72 -11.10 0.59
CA LYS A 94 -11.35 -11.56 -0.65
C LYS A 94 -12.68 -12.27 -0.42
N ASN A 95 -12.82 -12.99 0.69
CA ASN A 95 -14.05 -13.74 1.01
C ASN A 95 -15.17 -12.87 1.60
N MET A 96 -14.91 -11.58 1.87
CA MET A 96 -15.90 -10.63 2.39
C MET A 96 -16.55 -9.75 1.30
N ASN A 97 -16.09 -9.84 0.04
CA ASN A 97 -16.66 -9.17 -1.14
C ASN A 97 -17.33 -10.18 -2.07
#